data_AF-A0A523EK96-F1
#
_entry.id   AF-A0A523EK96-F1
#
_cell.length_a   1.000
_cell.length_b   1.000
_cell.length_c   1.000
_cell.angle_alpha   90.00
_cell.angle_beta   90.00
_cell.angle_gamma   90.00
#
_symmetry.space_group_name_H-M   'P 1'
#
loop_
_entity.id
_entity.type
_entity.pdbx_description
1 polymer ?
#
loop_
_entity_poly.entity_id
_entity_poly.type
_entity_poly.pdbx_seq_one_letter_code
_entity_poly.pdbx_strand_id
1 'polypeptide(L)'
;MKRLFCFLSVLAVIVAAAQVLTAQDGPTSVQAGVYTDAQAERGEKFFGEACMVCHQPEEFSDGGYLEGWSGQNVNDFVEFVRSTMPEDNPGRLKRREYIDIIAYFFKLNGLPTGETELDRKSLRQIKIEGPYVDASQN
;
A
#
# COMPACT_ATOMS: atom_id res chain seq x y z
N MET A 1 -40.39 45.54 -47.84
CA MET A 1 -39.88 44.15 -47.69
C MET A 1 -38.46 44.26 -47.14
N LYS A 2 -38.16 43.80 -45.90
CA LYS A 2 -37.27 42.66 -45.57
C LYS A 2 -35.98 42.61 -46.44
N ARG A 3 -34.73 42.59 -45.95
CA ARG A 3 -34.07 42.56 -44.61
C ARG A 3 -32.80 43.46 -44.70
N LEU A 4 -32.11 43.99 -43.68
CA LEU A 4 -32.05 43.84 -42.20
C LEU A 4 -31.36 42.58 -41.62
N PHE A 5 -30.03 42.61 -41.44
CA PHE A 5 -29.33 42.46 -40.14
C PHE A 5 -27.80 42.47 -40.29
N CYS A 6 -27.10 43.30 -39.49
CA CYS A 6 -25.67 43.12 -39.21
C CYS A 6 -25.49 42.12 -38.07
N PHE A 7 -24.60 41.14 -38.23
CA PHE A 7 -23.95 40.42 -37.13
C PHE A 7 -22.50 40.14 -37.57
N LEU A 8 -21.52 40.91 -37.09
CA LEU A 8 -20.76 40.67 -35.85
C LEU A 8 -20.01 39.33 -35.89
N SER A 9 -18.73 39.43 -36.23
CA SER A 9 -17.75 38.35 -36.24
C SER A 9 -17.62 37.71 -34.85
N VAL A 10 -17.91 36.42 -34.76
CA VAL A 10 -17.61 35.62 -33.56
C VAL A 10 -16.18 35.12 -33.66
N LEU A 11 -15.26 35.81 -32.98
CA LEU A 11 -13.89 35.32 -32.80
C LEU A 11 -13.93 34.16 -31.77
N ALA A 12 -13.77 32.92 -32.25
CA ALA A 12 -13.71 31.76 -31.37
C ALA A 12 -12.39 31.77 -30.57
N VAL A 13 -12.44 32.19 -29.31
CA VAL A 13 -11.29 32.12 -28.39
C VAL A 13 -11.10 30.65 -27.99
N ILE A 14 -10.16 29.98 -28.63
CA ILE A 14 -9.73 28.64 -28.26
C ILE A 14 -8.89 28.77 -26.98
N VAL A 15 -9.52 28.58 -25.81
CA VAL A 15 -8.81 28.48 -24.54
C VAL A 15 -8.09 27.13 -24.52
N ALA A 16 -6.82 27.13 -24.91
CA ALA A 16 -5.95 25.98 -24.77
C ALA A 16 -5.65 25.75 -23.28
N ALA A 17 -6.45 24.88 -22.64
CA ALA A 17 -6.20 24.43 -21.28
C ALA A 17 -4.90 23.60 -21.25
N ALA A 18 -3.80 24.23 -20.82
CA ALA A 18 -2.55 23.53 -20.57
C ALA A 18 -2.76 22.53 -19.43
N GLN A 19 -2.89 21.25 -19.76
CA GLN A 19 -2.96 20.18 -18.76
C GLN A 19 -1.57 20.03 -18.14
N VAL A 20 -1.41 20.60 -16.95
CA VAL A 20 -0.22 20.39 -16.12
C VAL A 20 -0.23 18.93 -15.68
N LEU A 21 0.57 18.10 -16.37
CA LEU A 21 0.93 16.76 -15.92
C LEU A 21 1.80 16.88 -14.67
N THR A 22 1.16 17.10 -13.52
CA THR A 22 1.79 16.82 -12.22
C THR A 22 2.08 15.32 -12.20
N ALA A 23 3.35 14.94 -12.11
CA ALA A 23 3.66 13.61 -11.64
C ALA A 23 3.07 13.51 -10.24
N GLN A 24 2.06 12.65 -10.05
CA GLN A 24 1.63 12.31 -8.70
C GLN A 24 2.76 11.49 -8.10
N ASP A 25 3.49 12.09 -7.16
CA ASP A 25 4.34 11.34 -6.25
C ASP A 25 3.46 10.27 -5.59
N GLY A 26 3.95 9.02 -5.59
CA GLY A 26 3.21 7.89 -5.06
C GLY A 26 2.93 8.01 -3.55
N PRO A 27 2.07 7.15 -3.00
CA PRO A 27 1.75 7.19 -1.58
C PRO A 27 3.02 7.06 -0.72
N THR A 28 3.19 7.99 0.22
CA THR A 28 4.34 8.05 1.13
C THR A 28 4.10 7.35 2.47
N SER A 29 2.89 6.84 2.71
CA SER A 29 2.46 6.25 3.99
C SER A 29 1.49 5.10 3.76
N VAL A 30 1.55 4.06 4.59
CA VAL A 30 0.63 2.90 4.56
C VAL A 30 -0.84 3.31 4.73
N GLN A 31 -1.11 4.41 5.43
CA GLN A 31 -2.45 4.99 5.62
C GLN A 31 -3.14 5.41 4.31
N ALA A 32 -2.42 5.45 3.18
CA ALA A 32 -2.96 5.82 1.88
C ALA A 32 -3.55 4.63 1.07
N GLY A 33 -3.72 3.44 1.66
CA GLY A 33 -4.27 2.29 0.95
C GLY A 33 -3.25 1.64 -0.01
N VAL A 34 -2.06 1.30 0.50
CA VAL A 34 -0.88 0.96 -0.33
C VAL A 34 -0.80 -0.49 -0.82
N TYR A 35 -1.79 -1.31 -0.47
CA TYR A 35 -1.86 -2.73 -0.80
C TYR A 35 -3.32 -3.13 -1.06
N THR A 36 -3.53 -4.18 -1.85
CA THR A 36 -4.89 -4.68 -2.14
C THR A 36 -5.31 -5.74 -1.13
N ASP A 37 -6.62 -5.91 -0.93
CA ASP A 37 -7.14 -6.96 -0.05
C ASP A 37 -6.71 -8.36 -0.53
N ALA A 38 -6.81 -8.62 -1.84
CA ALA A 38 -6.34 -9.83 -2.49
C ALA A 38 -4.81 -10.04 -2.42
N GLN A 39 -4.02 -9.02 -2.07
CA GLN A 39 -2.60 -9.19 -1.75
C GLN A 39 -2.40 -9.65 -0.30
N ALA A 40 -3.16 -9.09 0.64
CA ALA A 40 -3.16 -9.53 2.03
C ALA A 40 -3.66 -10.97 2.19
N GLU A 41 -4.69 -11.40 1.46
CA GLU A 41 -5.16 -12.80 1.46
C GLU A 41 -4.07 -13.80 1.01
N ARG A 42 -3.24 -13.43 0.03
CA ARG A 42 -2.07 -14.25 -0.36
C ARG A 42 -1.01 -14.26 0.73
N GLY A 43 -0.80 -13.12 1.38
CA GLY A 43 0.10 -12.97 2.52
C GLY A 43 -0.27 -13.87 3.69
N GLU A 44 -1.54 -13.89 4.06
CA GLU A 44 -2.12 -14.75 5.10
C GLU A 44 -1.80 -16.23 4.81
N LYS A 45 -2.03 -16.66 3.57
CA LYS A 45 -1.69 -18.03 3.15
C LYS A 45 -0.19 -18.33 3.29
N PHE A 46 0.69 -17.44 2.84
CA PHE A 46 2.15 -17.66 2.99
C PHE A 46 2.59 -17.64 4.45
N PHE A 47 1.96 -16.81 5.30
CA PHE A 47 2.17 -16.81 6.75
C PHE A 47 1.74 -18.16 7.37
N GLY A 48 0.58 -18.70 6.97
CA GLY A 48 0.15 -20.04 7.38
C GLY A 48 1.09 -21.17 6.95
N GLU A 49 1.65 -21.09 5.74
CA GLU A 49 2.58 -22.10 5.20
C GLU A 49 4.02 -21.99 5.73
N ALA A 50 4.42 -20.85 6.30
CA ALA A 50 5.83 -20.58 6.62
C ALA A 50 6.14 -20.02 8.00
N CYS A 51 5.17 -19.40 8.69
CA CYS A 51 5.36 -18.71 9.96
C CYS A 51 4.57 -19.40 11.10
N MET A 52 3.40 -19.98 10.80
CA MET A 52 2.53 -20.62 11.81
C MET A 52 3.07 -21.91 12.46
N VAL A 53 4.28 -22.34 12.11
CA VAL A 53 5.04 -23.35 12.87
C VAL A 53 5.46 -22.79 14.25
N CYS A 54 5.74 -21.49 14.34
CA CYS A 54 6.24 -20.84 15.55
C CYS A 54 5.38 -19.66 16.03
N HIS A 55 4.72 -18.94 15.11
CA HIS A 55 3.99 -17.70 15.43
C HIS A 55 2.49 -17.77 15.09
N GLN A 56 1.64 -17.26 15.96
CA GLN A 56 0.21 -17.09 15.70
C GLN A 56 -0.12 -15.63 15.31
N PRO A 57 -1.17 -15.37 14.50
CA PRO A 57 -1.54 -14.01 14.10
C PRO A 57 -1.77 -13.05 15.27
N GLU A 58 -2.28 -13.54 16.39
CA GLU A 58 -2.61 -12.76 17.58
C GLU A 58 -1.37 -12.18 18.28
N GLU A 59 -0.15 -12.66 17.97
CA GLU A 59 1.11 -12.04 18.40
C GLU A 59 1.40 -10.71 17.70
N PHE A 60 0.69 -10.42 16.59
CA PHE A 60 0.96 -9.28 15.71
C PHE A 60 -0.25 -8.38 15.45
N SER A 61 -1.43 -8.69 15.98
CA SER A 61 -2.67 -7.96 15.67
C SER A 61 -2.96 -6.79 16.62
N ASP A 62 -2.35 -6.72 17.80
CA ASP A 62 -2.66 -5.72 18.83
C ASP A 62 -2.22 -4.27 18.52
N GLY A 63 -1.63 -4.02 17.34
CA GLY A 63 -1.04 -2.74 16.95
C GLY A 63 0.38 -2.51 17.49
N GLY A 64 0.73 -3.11 18.64
CA GLY A 64 1.98 -2.89 19.35
C GLY A 64 3.21 -3.39 18.58
N TYR A 65 3.08 -4.51 17.86
CA TYR A 65 4.16 -4.99 16.99
C TYR A 65 4.45 -4.01 15.85
N LEU A 66 3.42 -3.45 15.21
CA LEU A 66 3.59 -2.55 14.07
C LEU A 66 3.98 -1.12 14.50
N GLU A 67 3.62 -0.70 15.72
CA GLU A 67 4.11 0.54 16.35
C GLU A 67 5.64 0.53 16.51
N GLY A 68 6.26 -0.63 16.75
CA GLY A 68 7.72 -0.80 16.73
C GLY A 68 8.38 -0.45 15.39
N TRP A 69 7.59 -0.38 14.30
CA TRP A 69 8.03 -0.02 12.95
C TRP A 69 7.62 1.40 12.52
N SER A 70 6.92 2.15 13.37
CA SER A 70 6.48 3.52 13.07
C SER A 70 7.63 4.42 12.57
N GLY A 71 7.40 5.10 11.45
CA GLY A 71 8.38 5.97 10.79
C GLY A 71 9.48 5.24 10.01
N GLN A 72 9.58 3.91 10.08
CA GLN A 72 10.42 3.12 9.16
C GLN A 72 9.76 3.04 7.77
N ASN A 73 10.54 2.69 6.75
CA ASN A 73 9.98 2.39 5.43
C ASN A 73 9.66 0.89 5.30
N VAL A 74 8.70 0.57 4.42
CA VAL A 74 8.21 -0.80 4.23
C VAL A 74 9.32 -1.73 3.71
N ASN A 75 10.29 -1.23 2.94
CA ASN A 75 11.42 -2.04 2.47
C ASN A 75 12.22 -2.62 3.64
N ASP A 76 12.47 -1.84 4.69
CA ASP A 76 13.35 -2.27 5.78
C ASP A 76 12.65 -3.31 6.67
N PHE A 77 11.32 -3.23 6.83
CA PHE A 77 10.51 -4.28 7.45
C PHE A 77 10.49 -5.57 6.60
N VAL A 78 10.31 -5.46 5.28
CA VAL A 78 10.40 -6.61 4.34
C VAL A 78 11.78 -7.27 4.40
N GLU A 79 12.88 -6.51 4.47
CA GLU A 79 14.24 -7.06 4.56
C GLU A 79 14.54 -7.66 5.93
N PHE A 80 14.01 -7.10 7.03
CA PHE A 80 14.09 -7.72 8.34
C PHE A 80 13.42 -9.10 8.34
N VAL A 81 12.13 -9.18 8.03
CA VAL A 81 11.41 -10.47 8.02
C VAL A 81 12.05 -11.45 7.03
N ARG A 82 12.53 -10.99 5.86
CA ARG A 82 13.24 -11.85 4.91
C ARG A 82 14.60 -12.35 5.41
N SER A 83 15.30 -11.61 6.27
CA SER A 83 16.64 -11.96 6.77
C SER A 83 16.62 -12.73 8.10
N THR A 84 15.52 -12.67 8.84
CA THR A 84 15.36 -13.36 10.13
C THR A 84 14.34 -14.51 10.10
N MET A 85 13.39 -14.52 9.15
CA MET A 85 12.31 -15.50 9.10
C MET A 85 12.24 -16.29 7.78
N PRO A 86 11.71 -17.53 7.82
CA PRO A 86 11.45 -18.34 9.02
C PRO A 86 12.73 -18.66 9.80
N GLU A 87 12.65 -18.77 11.12
CA GLU A 87 13.82 -18.89 12.02
C GLU A 87 14.73 -20.08 11.66
N ASP A 88 14.13 -21.19 11.24
CA ASP A 88 14.83 -22.42 10.86
C ASP A 88 15.55 -22.32 9.50
N ASN A 89 15.11 -21.43 8.62
CA ASN A 89 15.63 -21.26 7.27
C ASN A 89 15.31 -19.85 6.70
N PRO A 90 16.03 -18.81 7.17
CA PRO A 90 15.72 -17.43 6.80
C PRO A 90 15.87 -17.15 5.31
N GLY A 91 14.92 -16.40 4.75
CA GLY A 91 14.95 -16.00 3.34
C GLY A 91 14.54 -17.09 2.34
N ARG A 92 14.00 -18.23 2.80
CA ARG A 92 13.58 -19.34 1.92
C ARG A 92 12.45 -19.01 0.93
N LEU A 93 11.64 -18.00 1.23
CA LEU A 93 10.56 -17.56 0.33
C LEU A 93 11.07 -16.53 -0.69
N LYS A 94 10.35 -16.36 -1.79
CA LYS A 94 10.64 -15.29 -2.76
C LYS A 94 10.33 -13.94 -2.13
N ARG A 95 11.10 -12.88 -2.48
CA ARG A 95 10.84 -11.51 -1.97
C ARG A 95 9.39 -11.02 -2.17
N ARG A 96 8.70 -11.46 -3.23
CA ARG A 96 7.28 -11.12 -3.46
C ARG A 96 6.36 -11.75 -2.41
N GLU A 97 6.65 -12.98 -1.99
CA GLU A 97 5.88 -13.71 -0.98
C GLU A 97 6.01 -13.02 0.39
N TYR A 98 7.22 -12.54 0.75
CA TYR A 98 7.40 -11.66 1.91
C TYR A 98 6.65 -10.32 1.82
N ILE A 99 6.58 -9.68 0.64
CA ILE A 99 5.83 -8.42 0.47
C ILE A 99 4.33 -8.67 0.67
N ASP A 100 3.80 -9.78 0.17
CA ASP A 100 2.42 -10.18 0.41
C ASP A 100 2.18 -10.47 1.90
N ILE A 101 3.10 -11.14 2.62
CA ILE A 101 3.04 -11.30 4.10
C ILE A 101 3.02 -9.95 4.81
N ILE A 102 3.82 -8.96 4.38
CA ILE A 102 3.77 -7.62 5.00
C ILE A 102 2.43 -6.91 4.72
N ALA A 103 1.82 -7.11 3.55
CA ALA A 103 0.47 -6.63 3.27
C ALA A 103 -0.59 -7.30 4.18
N TYR A 104 -0.42 -8.59 4.50
CA TYR A 104 -1.24 -9.26 5.52
C TYR A 104 -1.07 -8.64 6.91
N PHE A 105 0.16 -8.34 7.34
CA PHE A 105 0.41 -7.66 8.62
C PHE A 105 -0.26 -6.28 8.67
N PHE A 106 -0.33 -5.55 7.55
CA PHE A 106 -1.06 -4.30 7.46
C PHE A 106 -2.58 -4.49 7.63
N LYS A 107 -3.18 -5.50 6.96
CA LYS A 107 -4.60 -5.87 7.14
C LYS A 107 -4.92 -6.28 8.57
N LEU A 108 -4.04 -7.09 9.18
CA LEU A 108 -4.15 -7.58 10.56
C LEU A 108 -4.12 -6.45 11.60
N ASN A 109 -3.45 -5.34 11.29
CA ASN A 109 -3.36 -4.13 12.13
C ASN A 109 -4.32 -3.01 11.67
N GLY A 110 -5.35 -3.35 10.89
CA GLY A 110 -6.44 -2.43 10.53
C GLY A 110 -6.06 -1.27 9.61
N LEU A 111 -4.90 -1.35 8.94
CA LEU A 111 -4.51 -0.36 7.95
C LEU A 111 -5.42 -0.47 6.70
N PRO A 112 -5.71 0.65 6.03
CA PRO A 112 -6.63 0.63 4.89
C PRO A 112 -6.04 -0.12 3.69
N THR A 113 -6.89 -0.83 2.95
CA THR A 113 -6.61 -1.36 1.62
C THR A 113 -6.80 -0.28 0.54
N GLY A 114 -6.29 -0.54 -0.66
CA GLY A 114 -6.55 0.25 -1.85
C GLY A 114 -6.47 -0.57 -3.14
N GLU A 115 -6.46 0.10 -4.28
CA GLU A 115 -6.66 -0.50 -5.61
C GLU A 115 -5.35 -0.94 -6.30
N THR A 116 -4.19 -0.71 -5.70
CA THR A 116 -2.87 -1.01 -6.30
C THR A 116 -2.05 -1.90 -5.38
N GLU A 117 -1.43 -2.94 -5.93
CA GLU A 117 -0.56 -3.83 -5.14
C GLU A 117 0.70 -3.11 -4.65
N LEU A 118 1.07 -3.41 -3.41
CA LEU A 118 2.34 -3.05 -2.81
C LEU A 118 3.48 -3.66 -3.62
N ASP A 119 4.24 -2.81 -4.30
CA ASP A 119 5.20 -3.20 -5.32
C ASP A 119 6.66 -3.02 -4.86
N ARG A 120 7.57 -3.77 -5.48
CA ARG A 120 9.00 -3.78 -5.10
C ARG A 120 9.71 -2.43 -5.26
N LYS A 121 9.16 -1.48 -6.02
CA LYS A 121 9.74 -0.18 -6.32
C LYS A 121 9.29 0.87 -5.30
N SER A 122 8.03 0.81 -4.84
CA SER A 122 7.47 1.78 -3.87
C SER A 122 7.88 1.54 -2.41
N LEU A 123 8.31 0.32 -2.04
CA LEU A 123 8.62 -0.05 -0.64
C LEU A 123 9.52 0.93 0.13
N ARG A 124 10.46 1.61 -0.54
CA ARG A 124 11.39 2.58 0.10
C ARG A 124 10.78 3.96 0.32
N GLN A 125 9.70 4.28 -0.39
CA GLN A 125 9.00 5.57 -0.35
C GLN A 125 7.87 5.56 0.67
N ILE A 126 7.23 4.39 0.87
CA ILE A 126 6.13 4.21 1.80
C ILE A 126 6.67 4.07 3.22
N LYS A 127 6.15 4.87 4.15
CA LYS A 127 6.35 4.79 5.59
C LYS A 127 5.28 3.94 6.28
N ILE A 128 5.69 3.20 7.30
CA ILE A 128 4.78 2.52 8.23
C ILE A 128 4.38 3.54 9.28
N GLU A 129 3.09 3.87 9.37
CA GLU A 129 2.56 4.93 10.25
C GLU A 129 1.15 4.56 10.72
N GLY A 130 0.85 4.87 11.99
CA GLY A 130 -0.44 4.59 12.62
C GLY A 130 -1.53 5.61 12.27
N PRO A 131 -2.75 5.45 12.84
CA PRO A 131 -3.09 4.50 13.89
C PRO A 131 -3.10 3.05 13.41
N TYR A 132 -2.80 2.14 14.34
CA TYR A 132 -2.96 0.69 14.19
C TYR A 132 -4.09 0.24 15.12
N VAL A 133 -4.92 -0.68 14.67
CA VAL A 133 -6.03 -1.23 15.46
C VAL A 133 -6.13 -2.73 15.24
N ASP A 134 -6.54 -3.47 16.27
CA ASP A 134 -6.73 -4.92 16.17
C ASP A 134 -7.92 -5.25 15.27
N ALA A 135 -7.62 -5.64 14.02
CA ALA A 135 -8.61 -6.01 13.03
C ALA A 135 -9.22 -7.40 13.29
N SER A 136 -8.69 -8.18 14.24
CA SER A 136 -9.25 -9.49 14.60
C SER A 136 -10.52 -9.40 15.46
N GLN A 137 -10.83 -8.21 16.01
CA GLN A 137 -11.98 -7.98 16.90
C GLN A 137 -13.23 -7.44 16.18
N ASN A 138 -13.24 -7.39 14.84
CA ASN A 138 -14.21 -6.63 14.05
C ASN A 138 -14.79 -7.42 12.86
#